data_AF-A0AAV3YW12-F1
#
_entry.id   AF-A0AAV3YW12-F1
#
_cell.length_a   1.000
_cell.length_b   1.000
_cell.length_c   1.000
_cell.angle_alpha   90.00
_cell.angle_beta   90.00
_cell.angle_gamma   90.00
#
_symmetry.space_group_name_H-M   'P 1'
#
loop_
_entity.id
_entity.type
_entity.pdbx_description
1 polymer ?
#
loop_
_entity_poly.entity_id
_entity_poly.type
_entity_poly.pdbx_seq_one_letter_code
_entity_poly.pdbx_strand_id
1 'polypeptide(L)' 'MKFNKDVSGSRRKNRARHFNAPSHIRRKIMSAPLSKELRAKYNVRSMPIRKDDEVQ' A
#
# COMPACT_ATOMS: atom_id res chain seq x y z
N MET A 1 -3.30 -22.75 4.12
CA MET A 1 -2.79 -22.37 2.77
C MET A 1 -3.78 -21.41 2.13
N LYS A 2 -3.34 -20.47 1.28
CA LYS A 2 -4.28 -19.66 0.50
C LYS A 2 -5.08 -20.57 -0.44
N PHE A 3 -6.39 -20.40 -0.50
CA PHE A 3 -7.29 -21.19 -1.35
C PHE A 3 -7.31 -20.70 -2.81
N ASN A 4 -6.96 -19.44 -3.05
CA ASN A 4 -6.89 -18.86 -4.39
C ASN A 4 -5.61 -19.33 -5.12
N LYS A 5 -5.79 -20.02 -6.25
CA LYS A 5 -4.72 -20.59 -7.09
C LYS A 5 -3.88 -19.51 -7.79
N ASP A 6 -4.45 -18.34 -8.07
CA ASP A 6 -3.76 -17.25 -8.77
C ASP A 6 -2.79 -16.49 -7.86
N VAL A 7 -2.95 -16.63 -6.54
CA VAL A 7 -2.13 -15.94 -5.55
C VAL A 7 -0.99 -16.83 -5.10
N SER A 8 0.20 -16.56 -5.64
CA SER A 8 1.39 -17.29 -5.22
C SER A 8 1.75 -17.07 -3.75
N GLY A 9 2.02 -18.16 -3.03
CA GLY A 9 2.61 -18.16 -1.68
C GLY A 9 4.13 -18.10 -1.65
N SER A 10 4.81 -18.15 -2.80
CA SER A 10 6.28 -18.21 -2.87
C SER A 10 6.93 -16.89 -2.46
N ARG A 11 7.83 -16.94 -1.47
CA ARG A 11 8.60 -15.78 -0.99
C ARG A 11 9.39 -15.10 -2.11
N ARG A 12 10.01 -15.89 -3.00
CA ARG A 12 10.81 -15.37 -4.13
C ARG A 12 9.97 -14.52 -5.07
N LYS A 13 8.80 -15.02 -5.48
CA LYS A 13 7.88 -14.31 -6.38
C LYS A 13 7.33 -13.02 -5.76
N ASN A 14 7.01 -13.07 -4.47
CA ASN A 14 6.48 -11.89 -3.75
C ASN A 14 7.53 -10.78 -3.62
N ARG A 15 8.79 -11.11 -3.29
CA ARG A 15 9.88 -10.12 -3.24
C ARG A 15 10.14 -9.50 -4.61
N ALA A 16 10.23 -10.32 -5.66
CA ALA A 16 10.44 -9.81 -7.02
C ALA A 16 9.34 -8.82 -7.43
N ARG A 17 8.06 -9.14 -7.16
CA ARG A 17 6.93 -8.25 -7.45
C ARG A 17 6.98 -6.93 -6.67
N HIS A 18 7.41 -6.96 -5.42
CA HIS A 18 7.48 -5.77 -4.57
C HIS A 18 8.58 -4.80 -5.02
N PHE A 19 9.81 -5.31 -5.19
CA PHE A 19 10.96 -4.45 -5.51
C PHE A 19 10.97 -4.00 -6.98
N ASN A 20 10.47 -4.83 -7.90
CA ASN A 20 10.39 -4.49 -9.33
C ASN A 20 9.05 -3.87 -9.73
N ALA A 21 8.24 -3.40 -8.77
CA ALA A 21 6.95 -2.80 -9.05
C ALA A 21 7.08 -1.53 -9.92
N PRO A 22 6.22 -1.32 -10.93
CA PRO A 22 6.16 -0.08 -11.69
C PRO A 22 5.64 1.10 -10.84
N SER A 23 5.85 2.33 -11.31
CA SER A 23 5.59 3.58 -10.56
C SER A 23 4.18 3.66 -9.94
N HIS A 24 3.13 3.39 -10.72
CA HIS A 24 1.74 3.46 -10.24
C HIS A 24 1.44 2.42 -9.13
N ILE A 25 2.14 1.28 -9.12
CA ILE A 25 2.05 0.27 -8.05
C ILE A 25 2.88 0.70 -6.85
N ARG A 26 4.10 1.20 -7.06
CA ARG A 26 4.94 1.75 -5.98
C ARG A 26 4.21 2.83 -5.20
N ARG A 27 3.47 3.71 -5.89
CA ARG A 27 2.62 4.73 -5.25
C ARG A 27 1.60 4.13 -4.28
N LYS A 28 0.96 3.00 -4.62
CA LYS A 28 0.01 2.32 -3.72
C LYS A 28 0.71 1.64 -2.54
N ILE A 29 1.92 1.09 -2.76
CA ILE A 29 2.74 0.48 -1.72
C ILE A 29 3.20 1.55 -0.71
N MET A 30 3.56 2.74 -1.20
CA MET A 30 3.96 3.90 -0.41
C MET A 30 2.74 4.66 0.11
N SER A 31 1.98 4.03 1.02
CA SER A 31 0.84 4.63 1.70
C SER A 31 1.09 4.78 3.20
N ALA A 32 0.55 5.83 3.80
CA ALA A 32 0.63 6.09 5.24
C ALA A 32 -0.76 6.09 5.89
N PRO A 33 -0.87 5.72 7.18
CA PRO A 33 -2.12 5.83 7.93
C PRO A 33 -2.49 7.29 8.17
N LEU A 34 -3.79 7.61 8.09
CA LEU A 34 -4.29 8.94 8.42
C LEU A 34 -4.43 9.13 9.94
N SER A 35 -4.39 10.38 10.40
CA SER A 35 -4.71 10.78 11.78
C SER A 35 -6.19 10.54 12.10
N LYS A 36 -6.57 10.49 13.39
CA LYS A 36 -7.95 10.15 13.80
C LYS A 36 -8.99 11.11 13.22
N GLU A 37 -8.67 12.40 13.17
CA GLU A 37 -9.53 13.44 12.61
C GLU A 37 -9.74 13.27 11.10
N LEU A 38 -8.66 13.03 10.37
CA LEU A 38 -8.71 12.80 8.92
C LEU A 38 -9.43 11.48 8.57
N ARG A 39 -9.30 10.44 9.42
CA ARG A 39 -10.07 9.20 9.28
C ARG A 39 -11.56 9.43 9.46
N ALA A 40 -11.97 10.23 10.44
CA ALA A 40 -13.38 10.54 10.65
C ALA A 40 -13.95 11.36 9.47
N LYS A 41 -13.19 12.33 8.97
CA LYS A 41 -13.60 13.19 7.84
C LYS A 41 -13.75 12.43 6.52
N TYR A 42 -12.77 11.60 6.18
CA TYR A 42 -12.73 10.93 4.87
C TYR A 42 -13.13 9.45 4.92
N ASN A 43 -13.37 8.88 6.11
CA ASN A 43 -13.72 7.48 6.34
C ASN A 43 -12.75 6.46 5.72
N VAL A 44 -11.48 6.84 5.55
CA VAL A 44 -10.42 6.01 4.96
C VAL A 44 -9.28 5.84 5.97
N ARG A 45 -8.73 4.62 6.08
CA ARG A 45 -7.66 4.30 7.04
C ARG A 45 -6.28 4.83 6.63
N SER A 46 -5.97 4.78 5.34
CA SER A 46 -4.64 5.11 4.79
C SER A 46 -4.75 5.67 3.38
N MET A 47 -3.85 6.58 3.01
CA MET A 47 -3.75 7.10 1.64
C MET A 47 -2.31 7.07 1.13
N PRO A 48 -2.09 6.96 -0.20
CA PRO A 48 -0.79 7.18 -0.82
C PRO A 48 -0.28 8.58 -0.51
N ILE A 49 0.96 8.67 -0.04
CA ILE A 49 1.59 9.97 0.26
C ILE A 49 1.80 10.77 -1.03
N ARG A 50 1.59 12.08 -0.94
CA ARG A 50 1.94 13.04 -2.00
C ARG A 50 2.95 14.06 -1.49
N LYS A 51 3.60 14.72 -2.45
CA LYS A 51 4.35 15.94 -2.16
C LYS A 51 3.38 16.96 -1.56
N ASP A 52 3.84 17.70 -0.56
CA ASP A 52 3.09 18.74 0.16
C ASP A 52 2.07 18.21 1.19
N ASP A 53 2.03 16.90 1.45
CA ASP A 53 1.34 16.35 2.64
C ASP A 53 2.23 16.51 3.88
N GLU A 54 1.66 17.03 4.98
CA GLU A 54 2.32 17.06 6.29
C GLU A 54 2.13 15.72 7.03
N VAL A 55 3.21 15.23 7.66
CA VAL A 55 3.25 13.94 8.36
C VAL A 55 3.84 14.15 9.75
N GLN A 56 3.28 13.46 10.75
CA GLN A 56 3.72 13.45 12.15
C GLN A 56 3.98 12.01 12.62
#